data_AF-A0AAJ2AAG9-F1
#
_entry.id   AF-A0AAJ2AAG9-F1
#
_cell.length_a   1.000
_cell.length_b   1.000
_cell.length_c   1.000
_cell.angle_alpha   90.00
_cell.angle_beta   90.00
_cell.angle_gamma   90.00
#
_symmetry.space_group_name_H-M   'P 1'
#
loop_
_entity.id
_entity.type
_entity.pdbx_description
1 polymer ?
#
loop_
_entity_poly.entity_id
_entity_poly.type
_entity_poly.pdbx_seq_one_letter_code
_entity_poly.pdbx_strand_id
1 'polypeptide(L)'
;MSTGVHKTAAQHADGPRLLADIGGTNARFALETATGEIGQIRVYPGADYPGIAEVMQQYLKDTKVGRVNHAAIAIANPVDGDHVKMTNHDWSFSIEATRRALGFDTLLVVNDFTALAMALPGLTDAQREQVGGGSRRQNSVIGLLGPGTGLGVSGLIPADDRWIALGSEGGHATFSPFDENEDLVTRYARRKFPHVSFERVCAGQGLELIYRAFAERDNVTVADTFTAADVTTRALQGEPLALETVNCFCAILGTFAGNIAVTLGALGGIYIGGGIVLKLGELFHKSPFRERFESKGRFQQYLSGIPTYIITAEYPAFLGVSAILSEQLSNRANSGSSAVFERIRQMRDALTPAERRVADLALNHPRSIINDPIIDIARKADVSQPTVIRFCRSLGCQGLSDFKLKLATGLTGTIPVSHSQVHLGDTATDFGAKVLDNTVSAILQLREHLNFENVERAIDILNGARRIEFYGLGNSNIVAQDAHYKFFRFGIPTIAYGDLYMQAASAALLGKGDVIVAVSKSGRAPELLRVLEVAMQQGATVIAITSSNTPLAKRATVALETDHIEIRESQLSMISRILHLVIIDILAVGVAIRRAAPKPGAKISETVAKARQSSDDDAAAVLDWLSHGASGMARD
;
A
#
# COMPACT_ATOMS: atom_id res chain seq x y z
N MET A 1 -25.64 23.81 38.72
CA MET A 1 -25.00 22.50 38.94
C MET A 1 -25.52 21.55 37.88
N SER A 2 -24.75 21.32 36.82
CA SER A 2 -24.97 20.22 35.87
C SER A 2 -23.63 19.55 35.70
N THR A 3 -23.48 18.40 36.36
CA THR A 3 -22.27 17.58 36.35
C THR A 3 -22.14 16.93 34.97
N GLY A 4 -21.23 17.46 34.16
CA GLY A 4 -20.81 16.85 32.91
C GLY A 4 -20.17 15.48 33.20
N VAL A 5 -20.88 14.41 32.88
CA VAL A 5 -20.33 13.07 32.87
C VAL A 5 -19.39 12.99 31.67
N HIS A 6 -18.09 13.15 31.91
CA HIS A 6 -17.07 12.67 30.98
C HIS A 6 -17.31 11.18 30.78
N LYS A 7 -17.82 10.78 29.61
CA LYS A 7 -17.78 9.38 29.19
C LYS A 7 -16.31 9.02 29.01
N THR A 8 -15.73 8.33 29.98
CA THR A 8 -14.42 7.68 29.84
C THR A 8 -14.48 6.76 28.64
N ALA A 9 -13.52 6.88 27.72
CA ALA A 9 -13.46 6.00 26.57
C ALA A 9 -13.25 4.56 27.06
N ALA A 10 -13.93 3.59 26.46
CA ALA A 10 -13.71 2.19 26.81
C ALA A 10 -12.25 1.83 26.49
N GLN A 11 -11.54 1.28 27.47
CA GLN A 11 -10.18 0.80 27.28
C GLN A 11 -10.12 -0.19 26.12
N HIS A 12 -8.99 -0.18 25.41
CA HIS A 12 -8.74 -1.15 24.35
C HIS A 12 -8.81 -2.58 24.91
N ALA A 13 -9.70 -3.40 24.35
CA ALA A 13 -9.97 -4.77 24.82
C ALA A 13 -8.74 -5.69 24.69
N ASP A 14 -7.85 -5.36 23.76
CA ASP A 14 -6.58 -6.00 23.43
C ASP A 14 -5.38 -5.38 24.18
N GLY A 15 -5.62 -4.51 25.15
CA GLY A 15 -4.58 -3.85 25.96
C GLY A 15 -4.04 -2.56 25.34
N PRO A 16 -3.12 -1.87 26.04
CA PRO A 16 -2.60 -0.59 25.60
C PRO A 16 -1.77 -0.73 24.31
N ARG A 17 -1.80 0.31 23.48
CA ARG A 17 -1.08 0.39 22.21
C ARG A 17 0.16 1.26 22.36
N LEU A 18 1.27 0.87 21.75
CA LEU A 18 2.51 1.64 21.73
C LEU A 18 2.52 2.57 20.51
N LEU A 19 2.69 3.87 20.76
CA LEU A 19 2.86 4.87 19.71
C LEU A 19 4.28 5.43 19.77
N ALA A 20 4.91 5.64 18.62
CA ALA A 20 6.24 6.22 18.53
C ALA A 20 6.35 7.30 17.46
N ASP A 21 7.18 8.31 17.74
CA ASP A 21 7.60 9.36 16.82
C ASP A 21 9.14 9.42 16.84
N ILE A 22 9.75 9.01 15.73
CA ILE A 22 11.19 8.77 15.60
C ILE A 22 11.79 9.79 14.64
N GLY A 23 12.49 10.77 15.22
CA GLY A 23 13.26 11.76 14.46
C GLY A 23 14.75 11.40 14.37
N GLY A 24 15.54 12.29 13.75
CA GLY A 24 16.99 12.06 13.59
C GLY A 24 17.80 12.11 14.89
N THR A 25 17.31 12.76 15.96
CA THR A 25 18.06 12.92 17.22
C THR A 25 17.39 12.24 18.41
N ASN A 26 16.06 12.24 18.43
CA ASN A 26 15.27 11.76 19.57
C ASN A 26 14.19 10.80 19.09
N ALA A 27 13.95 9.76 19.91
CA ALA A 27 12.85 8.84 19.80
C ALA A 27 11.83 9.13 20.92
N ARG A 28 10.58 9.41 20.54
CA ARG A 28 9.49 9.69 21.48
C ARG A 28 8.52 8.52 21.47
N PHE A 29 8.08 8.10 22.66
CA PHE A 29 7.13 7.00 22.82
C PHE A 29 5.99 7.41 23.73
N ALA A 30 4.81 6.86 23.47
CA ALA A 30 3.60 7.04 24.26
C ALA A 30 2.80 5.74 24.32
N LEU A 31 1.94 5.60 25.33
CA LEU A 31 0.94 4.53 25.41
C LEU A 31 -0.45 5.12 25.19
N GLU A 32 -1.23 4.46 24.35
CA GLU A 32 -2.66 4.71 24.18
C GLU A 32 -3.45 3.63 24.91
N THR A 33 -4.21 4.00 25.95
CA THR A 33 -5.01 3.06 26.76
C THR A 33 -6.44 2.90 26.27
N ALA A 34 -6.95 3.94 25.61
CA ALA A 34 -8.23 3.98 24.92
C ALA A 34 -8.10 4.97 23.76
N THR A 35 -9.03 4.96 22.80
CA THR A 35 -8.97 5.83 21.62
C THR A 35 -8.81 7.30 22.03
N GLY A 36 -7.67 7.90 21.68
CA GLY A 36 -7.35 9.30 22.01
C GLY A 36 -6.85 9.54 23.44
N GLU A 37 -6.82 8.53 24.31
CA GLU A 37 -6.21 8.60 25.64
C GLU A 37 -4.72 8.24 25.56
N ILE A 38 -3.92 9.20 25.12
CA ILE A 38 -2.47 9.06 24.94
C ILE A 38 -1.74 9.61 26.16
N GLY A 39 -0.87 8.80 26.78
CA GLY A 39 -0.14 9.15 27.99
C GLY A 39 1.21 8.44 28.11
N GLN A 40 1.85 8.62 29.28
CA GLN A 40 3.17 8.07 29.60
C GLN A 40 4.27 8.47 28.59
N ILE A 41 4.18 9.67 28.04
CA ILE A 41 5.11 10.15 27.02
C ILE A 41 6.53 10.21 27.57
N ARG A 42 7.48 9.60 26.86
CA ARG A 42 8.92 9.66 27.19
C ARG A 42 9.74 9.92 25.95
N VAL A 43 10.85 10.62 26.13
CA VAL A 43 11.80 10.99 25.07
C VAL A 43 13.14 10.34 25.39
N TYR A 44 13.72 9.67 24.40
CA TYR A 44 15.02 9.02 24.49
C TYR A 44 15.96 9.59 23.42
N PRO A 45 17.19 10.01 23.78
CA PRO A 45 18.20 10.36 22.80
C PRO A 45 18.55 9.12 21.96
N GLY A 46 18.46 9.23 20.63
CA GLY A 46 18.70 8.09 19.71
C GLY A 46 20.12 7.55 19.81
N ALA A 47 21.10 8.43 20.05
CA ALA A 47 22.51 8.09 20.17
C ALA A 47 22.82 7.15 21.35
N ASP A 48 21.95 7.07 22.36
CA ASP A 48 22.16 6.22 23.55
C ASP A 48 21.77 4.75 23.29
N TYR A 49 21.17 4.44 22.14
CA TYR A 49 20.66 3.10 21.82
C TYR A 49 21.18 2.60 20.46
N PRO A 50 21.52 1.30 20.35
CA PRO A 50 22.07 0.74 19.12
C PRO A 50 21.01 0.56 18.02
N GLY A 51 19.72 0.53 18.38
CA GLY A 51 18.63 0.29 17.44
C GLY A 51 17.25 0.59 18.01
N ILE A 52 16.26 0.53 17.11
CA ILE A 52 14.86 0.86 17.44
C ILE A 52 14.24 -0.19 18.38
N ALA A 53 14.62 -1.45 18.25
CA ALA A 53 14.09 -2.52 19.09
C ALA A 53 14.53 -2.34 20.55
N GLU A 54 15.78 -1.96 20.78
CA GLU A 54 16.36 -1.76 22.11
C GLU A 54 15.71 -0.59 22.83
N VAL A 55 15.50 0.55 22.16
CA VAL A 55 14.83 1.70 22.77
C VAL A 55 13.35 1.42 23.06
N MET A 56 12.66 0.65 22.19
CA MET A 56 11.28 0.23 22.44
C MET A 56 11.19 -0.71 23.65
N GLN A 57 12.11 -1.68 23.78
CA GLN A 57 12.19 -2.53 24.97
C GLN A 57 12.46 -1.72 26.22
N GLN A 58 13.36 -0.73 26.13
CA GLN A 58 13.65 0.14 27.26
C GLN A 58 12.39 0.90 27.69
N TYR A 59 11.67 1.51 26.75
CA TYR A 59 10.41 2.20 27.05
C TYR A 59 9.37 1.30 27.72
N LEU A 60 9.19 0.07 27.23
CA LEU A 60 8.24 -0.89 27.82
C LEU A 60 8.63 -1.30 29.24
N LYS A 61 9.94 -1.46 29.51
CA LYS A 61 10.45 -1.72 30.88
C LYS A 61 10.22 -0.52 31.80
N ASP A 62 10.52 0.66 31.30
CA ASP A 62 10.46 1.95 32.00
C ASP A 62 9.04 2.32 32.44
N THR A 63 8.06 2.02 31.59
CA THR A 63 6.63 2.25 31.85
C THR A 63 5.99 1.17 32.70
N LYS A 64 6.64 0.00 32.85
CA LYS A 64 6.10 -1.18 33.55
C LYS A 64 4.70 -1.56 33.04
N VAL A 65 4.44 -1.28 31.77
CA VAL A 65 3.20 -1.66 31.13
C VAL A 65 3.14 -3.18 31.00
N GLY A 66 1.93 -3.74 31.07
CA GLY A 66 1.71 -5.15 30.78
C GLY A 66 1.97 -5.49 29.32
N ARG A 67 1.34 -6.56 28.83
CA ARG A 67 1.46 -6.98 27.43
C ARG A 67 0.90 -5.89 26.50
N VAL A 68 1.72 -5.46 25.54
CA VAL A 68 1.34 -4.61 24.41
C VAL A 68 1.28 -5.48 23.17
N ASN A 69 0.13 -5.52 22.48
CA ASN A 69 -0.06 -6.33 21.28
C ASN A 69 0.17 -5.53 19.99
N HIS A 70 -0.03 -4.22 20.04
CA HIS A 70 -0.02 -3.38 18.84
C HIS A 70 0.87 -2.16 19.05
N ALA A 71 1.69 -1.89 18.04
CA ALA A 71 2.57 -0.76 18.01
C ALA A 71 2.50 -0.06 16.64
N ALA A 72 2.67 1.25 16.63
CA ALA A 72 2.80 2.02 15.41
C ALA A 72 3.83 3.14 15.57
N ILE A 73 4.58 3.39 14.51
CA ILE A 73 5.76 4.27 14.50
C ILE A 73 5.63 5.26 13.35
N ALA A 74 5.69 6.55 13.66
CA ALA A 74 6.04 7.60 12.70
C ALA A 74 7.57 7.71 12.65
N ILE A 75 8.15 7.71 11.44
CA ILE A 75 9.60 7.84 11.25
C ILE A 75 9.92 8.89 10.18
N ALA A 76 10.94 9.69 10.42
CA ALA A 76 11.41 10.75 9.51
C ALA A 76 12.16 10.21 8.27
N ASN A 77 11.57 9.24 7.59
CA ASN A 77 12.12 8.51 6.45
C ASN A 77 11.00 8.01 5.52
N PRO A 78 11.28 7.83 4.20
CA PRO A 78 10.42 7.04 3.33
C PRO A 78 10.34 5.58 3.81
N VAL A 79 9.18 4.94 3.62
CA VAL A 79 8.92 3.55 4.01
C VAL A 79 8.33 2.80 2.83
N ASP A 80 9.19 2.15 2.04
CA ASP A 80 8.82 1.47 0.78
C ASP A 80 8.77 -0.07 0.92
N GLY A 81 9.01 -0.60 2.11
CA GLY A 81 9.05 -2.04 2.36
C GLY A 81 9.42 -2.39 3.80
N ASP A 82 9.78 -3.65 4.02
CA ASP A 82 10.09 -4.18 5.36
C ASP A 82 11.37 -3.58 5.95
N HIS A 83 12.36 -3.25 5.12
CA HIS A 83 13.64 -2.72 5.58
C HIS A 83 13.63 -1.18 5.57
N VAL A 84 13.90 -0.57 6.73
CA VAL A 84 13.99 0.88 6.91
C VAL A 84 15.41 1.26 7.29
N LYS A 85 16.00 2.22 6.58
CA LYS A 85 17.30 2.82 6.90
C LYS A 85 17.12 4.31 7.08
N MET A 86 17.49 4.82 8.26
CA MET A 86 17.31 6.24 8.56
C MET A 86 18.29 7.12 7.78
N THR A 87 17.83 8.29 7.34
CA THR A 87 18.66 9.24 6.56
C THR A 87 19.55 10.09 7.48
N ASN A 88 19.01 10.42 8.65
CA ASN A 88 19.63 11.34 9.61
C ASN A 88 20.03 10.66 10.94
N HIS A 89 20.08 9.33 10.97
CA HIS A 89 20.55 8.51 12.10
C HIS A 89 21.06 7.16 11.58
N ASP A 90 21.95 6.50 12.32
CA ASP A 90 22.59 5.24 11.89
C ASP A 90 21.71 4.00 12.05
N TRP A 91 20.44 4.15 12.47
CA TRP A 91 19.54 3.02 12.66
C TRP A 91 19.07 2.44 11.33
N SER A 92 19.11 1.12 11.25
CA SER A 92 18.61 0.32 10.14
C SER A 92 17.97 -0.96 10.69
N PHE A 93 16.75 -1.27 10.27
CA PHE A 93 16.00 -2.39 10.84
C PHE A 93 14.98 -2.98 9.85
N SER A 94 14.58 -4.22 10.11
CA SER A 94 13.41 -4.86 9.49
C SER A 94 12.20 -4.68 10.40
N ILE A 95 11.08 -4.25 9.84
CA ILE A 95 9.80 -4.06 10.56
C ILE A 95 9.34 -5.41 11.11
N GLU A 96 9.33 -6.46 10.30
CA GLU A 96 8.87 -7.80 10.68
C GLU A 96 9.80 -8.45 11.73
N ALA A 97 11.12 -8.27 11.59
CA ALA A 97 12.06 -8.75 12.60
C ALA A 97 11.84 -8.05 13.95
N THR A 98 11.64 -6.73 13.94
CA THR A 98 11.35 -5.92 15.14
C THR A 98 10.03 -6.34 15.78
N ARG A 99 8.98 -6.54 14.96
CA ARG A 99 7.68 -7.03 15.41
C ARG A 99 7.78 -8.35 16.16
N ARG A 100 8.52 -9.32 15.59
CA ARG A 100 8.73 -10.65 16.19
C ARG A 100 9.55 -10.56 17.48
N ALA A 101 10.63 -9.79 17.47
CA ALA A 101 11.51 -9.63 18.63
C ALA A 101 10.79 -9.02 19.84
N LEU A 102 9.85 -8.11 19.60
CA LEU A 102 9.05 -7.45 20.65
C LEU A 102 7.74 -8.17 20.98
N GLY A 103 7.39 -9.21 20.21
CA GLY A 103 6.19 -10.00 20.45
C GLY A 103 4.88 -9.27 20.13
N PHE A 104 4.90 -8.29 19.22
CA PHE A 104 3.70 -7.58 18.78
C PHE A 104 2.91 -8.40 17.75
N ASP A 105 1.60 -8.36 17.82
CA ASP A 105 0.70 -8.89 16.78
C ASP A 105 0.68 -7.95 15.55
N THR A 106 0.84 -6.65 15.79
CA THR A 106 0.92 -5.61 14.75
C THR A 106 2.04 -4.63 15.08
N LEU A 107 2.93 -4.40 14.12
CA LEU A 107 3.84 -3.27 14.12
C LEU A 107 3.66 -2.52 12.79
N LEU A 108 3.20 -1.28 12.87
CA LEU A 108 3.09 -0.41 11.71
C LEU A 108 4.22 0.62 11.72
N VAL A 109 4.84 0.86 10.57
CA VAL A 109 5.81 1.96 10.41
C VAL A 109 5.35 2.80 9.24
N VAL A 110 5.22 4.11 9.46
CA VAL A 110 4.77 5.09 8.47
C VAL A 110 5.71 6.28 8.47
N ASN A 111 5.74 7.02 7.36
CA ASN A 111 6.43 8.29 7.30
C ASN A 111 5.82 9.32 8.29
N ASP A 112 6.67 10.18 8.85
CA ASP A 112 6.32 11.23 9.80
C ASP A 112 5.33 12.26 9.27
N PHE A 113 5.47 12.70 8.02
CA PHE A 113 4.52 13.61 7.37
C PHE A 113 3.19 12.91 7.07
N THR A 114 3.20 11.62 6.74
CA THR A 114 1.97 10.82 6.64
C THR A 114 1.24 10.77 7.97
N ALA A 115 1.95 10.50 9.07
CA ALA A 115 1.38 10.54 10.42
C ALA A 115 0.84 11.94 10.75
N LEU A 116 1.64 12.99 10.54
CA LEU A 116 1.22 14.36 10.82
C LEU A 116 -0.02 14.76 10.01
N ALA A 117 -0.11 14.35 8.74
CA ALA A 117 -1.29 14.58 7.92
C ALA A 117 -2.51 13.90 8.54
N MET A 118 -2.41 12.63 8.92
CA MET A 118 -3.52 11.87 9.52
C MET A 118 -3.96 12.42 10.89
N ALA A 119 -3.13 13.21 11.56
CA ALA A 119 -3.51 13.90 12.80
C ALA A 119 -4.46 15.09 12.58
N LEU A 120 -4.40 15.76 11.41
CA LEU A 120 -5.06 17.04 11.17
C LEU A 120 -6.58 17.03 11.38
N PRO A 121 -7.34 15.99 10.96
CA PRO A 121 -8.78 15.94 11.17
C PRO A 121 -9.17 15.91 12.65
N GLY A 122 -8.29 15.36 13.51
CA GLY A 122 -8.49 15.22 14.95
C GLY A 122 -7.97 16.40 15.80
N LEU A 123 -7.30 17.39 15.19
CA LEU A 123 -6.82 18.56 15.93
C LEU A 123 -8.00 19.43 16.41
N THR A 124 -7.97 19.76 17.70
CA THR A 124 -8.89 20.72 18.31
C THR A 124 -8.49 22.17 17.98
N ASP A 125 -9.41 23.12 18.21
CA ASP A 125 -9.11 24.55 18.02
C ASP A 125 -8.03 25.07 18.97
N ALA A 126 -7.77 24.41 20.10
CA ALA A 126 -6.66 24.75 21.00
C ALA A 126 -5.29 24.22 20.51
N GLN A 127 -5.29 23.28 19.57
CA GLN A 127 -4.10 22.61 19.03
C GLN A 127 -3.65 23.16 17.67
N ARG A 128 -4.29 24.24 17.24
CA ARG A 128 -3.95 24.97 16.02
C ARG A 128 -4.23 26.45 16.21
N GLU A 129 -3.49 27.27 15.50
CA GLU A 129 -3.68 28.72 15.49
C GLU A 129 -3.93 29.20 14.07
N GLN A 130 -4.99 29.98 13.86
CA GLN A 130 -5.31 30.49 12.53
C GLN A 130 -4.45 31.71 12.18
N VAL A 131 -3.91 31.72 10.96
CA VAL A 131 -3.24 32.86 10.36
C VAL A 131 -4.06 33.31 9.16
N GLY A 132 -4.45 34.58 9.13
CA GLY A 132 -5.33 35.12 8.09
C GLY A 132 -6.80 34.75 8.24
N GLY A 133 -7.58 34.96 7.17
CA GLY A 133 -9.03 34.76 7.16
C GLY A 133 -9.48 33.37 6.70
N GLY A 134 -10.76 33.27 6.32
CA GLY A 134 -11.36 32.06 5.76
C GLY A 134 -11.93 31.11 6.81
N SER A 135 -12.65 30.10 6.33
CA SER A 135 -13.30 29.09 7.17
C SER A 135 -13.14 27.71 6.55
N ARG A 136 -12.81 26.71 7.38
CA ARG A 136 -12.60 25.33 6.91
C ARG A 136 -13.89 24.78 6.28
N ARG A 137 -13.79 24.32 5.03
CA ARG A 137 -14.84 23.48 4.44
C ARG A 137 -14.71 22.06 4.98
N GLN A 138 -15.78 21.56 5.62
CA GLN A 138 -15.82 20.18 6.10
C GLN A 138 -15.73 19.20 4.91
N ASN A 139 -15.13 18.03 5.16
CA ASN A 139 -14.96 16.96 4.18
C ASN A 139 -14.36 17.44 2.84
N SER A 140 -13.29 18.23 2.91
CA SER A 140 -12.58 18.74 1.74
C SER A 140 -11.08 18.52 1.89
N VAL A 141 -10.35 18.64 0.77
CA VAL A 141 -8.90 18.40 0.72
C VAL A 141 -8.18 19.36 1.66
N ILE A 142 -7.19 18.83 2.38
CA ILE A 142 -6.32 19.58 3.30
C ILE A 142 -4.90 19.51 2.77
N GLY A 143 -4.17 20.63 2.79
CA GLY A 143 -2.74 20.65 2.53
C GLY A 143 -1.94 20.72 3.84
N LEU A 144 -0.79 20.07 3.88
CA LEU A 144 0.16 20.09 4.98
C LEU A 144 1.54 20.48 4.46
N LEU A 145 2.18 21.42 5.16
CA LEU A 145 3.53 21.90 4.89
C LEU A 145 4.30 21.89 6.19
N GLY A 146 5.61 21.65 6.15
CA GLY A 146 6.41 21.70 7.38
C GLY A 146 7.85 22.10 7.12
N PRO A 147 8.20 23.40 7.22
CA PRO A 147 9.59 23.82 7.20
C PRO A 147 10.31 23.41 8.49
N GLY A 148 11.34 22.59 8.33
CA GLY A 148 12.23 22.09 9.38
C GLY A 148 13.65 21.98 8.85
N THR A 149 14.31 20.83 9.07
CA THR A 149 15.61 20.55 8.40
C THR A 149 15.46 20.55 6.87
N GLY A 150 14.36 19.99 6.37
CA GLY A 150 13.89 20.09 4.99
C GLY A 150 12.51 20.74 4.91
N LEU A 151 11.80 20.56 3.79
CA LEU A 151 10.44 21.07 3.58
C LEU A 151 9.51 19.92 3.19
N GLY A 152 8.89 19.31 4.20
CA GLY A 152 7.92 18.24 3.94
C GLY A 152 6.58 18.78 3.47
N VAL A 153 5.93 18.02 2.59
CA VAL A 153 4.64 18.36 1.98
C VAL A 153 3.75 17.13 1.91
N SER A 154 2.50 17.26 2.31
CA SER A 154 1.51 16.21 2.20
C SER A 154 0.13 16.79 1.91
N GLY A 155 -0.80 15.96 1.48
CA GLY A 155 -2.23 16.27 1.45
C GLY A 155 -3.05 15.26 2.24
N LEU A 156 -4.28 15.63 2.60
CA LEU A 156 -5.32 14.67 2.95
C LEU A 156 -6.49 14.81 1.98
N ILE A 157 -6.89 13.68 1.41
CA ILE A 157 -8.03 13.57 0.52
C ILE A 157 -9.17 12.89 1.29
N PRO A 158 -10.36 13.50 1.39
CA PRO A 158 -11.51 12.84 1.99
C PRO A 158 -12.00 11.70 1.09
N ALA A 159 -12.28 10.55 1.67
CA ALA A 159 -12.86 9.39 0.98
C ALA A 159 -13.93 8.74 1.87
N ASP A 160 -15.19 9.13 1.67
CA ASP A 160 -16.37 8.69 2.43
C ASP A 160 -16.16 8.68 3.96
N ASP A 161 -15.84 7.53 4.54
CA ASP A 161 -15.68 7.29 5.98
C ASP A 161 -14.23 7.43 6.47
N ARG A 162 -13.28 7.78 5.59
CA ARG A 162 -11.85 7.86 5.91
C ARG A 162 -11.11 9.01 5.24
N TRP A 163 -9.85 9.17 5.62
CA TRP A 163 -8.91 10.11 5.04
C TRP A 163 -7.77 9.36 4.37
N ILE A 164 -7.40 9.78 3.17
CA ILE A 164 -6.26 9.23 2.44
C ILE A 164 -5.14 10.26 2.49
N ALA A 165 -4.01 9.89 3.09
CA ALA A 165 -2.80 10.70 3.06
C ALA A 165 -2.13 10.62 1.68
N LEU A 166 -1.95 11.77 1.06
CA LEU A 166 -1.17 11.94 -0.17
C LEU A 166 0.28 12.23 0.21
N GLY A 167 1.13 11.20 0.16
CA GLY A 167 2.58 11.38 0.26
C GLY A 167 3.11 12.15 -0.95
N SER A 168 4.00 13.12 -0.73
CA SER A 168 4.56 13.93 -1.82
C SER A 168 5.94 14.47 -1.47
N GLU A 169 6.73 14.73 -2.52
CA GLU A 169 8.03 15.40 -2.44
C GLU A 169 7.91 16.88 -2.85
N GLY A 170 6.77 17.51 -2.51
CA GLY A 170 6.41 18.85 -2.98
C GLY A 170 7.44 19.94 -2.63
N GLY A 171 8.22 19.77 -1.56
CA GLY A 171 9.29 20.70 -1.19
C GLY A 171 10.41 20.76 -2.22
N HIS A 172 10.58 19.72 -3.04
CA HIS A 172 11.55 19.69 -4.13
C HIS A 172 11.05 20.36 -5.42
N ALA A 173 9.82 20.88 -5.46
CA ALA A 173 9.34 21.66 -6.60
C ALA A 173 10.23 22.89 -6.82
N THR A 174 10.41 23.27 -8.10
CA THR A 174 11.26 24.41 -8.48
C THR A 174 10.74 25.71 -7.88
N PHE A 175 11.63 26.46 -7.22
CA PHE A 175 11.32 27.79 -6.72
C PHE A 175 11.27 28.79 -7.88
N SER A 176 10.20 29.58 -7.93
CA SER A 176 10.07 30.72 -8.83
C SER A 176 10.06 32.00 -7.99
N PRO A 177 11.07 32.87 -8.11
CA PRO A 177 11.11 34.14 -7.38
C PRO A 177 9.98 35.05 -7.83
N PHE A 178 9.47 35.85 -6.90
CA PHE A 178 8.36 36.78 -7.14
C PHE A 178 8.79 38.24 -7.22
N ASP A 179 9.81 38.64 -6.47
CA ASP A 179 10.33 40.01 -6.41
C ASP A 179 11.86 40.03 -6.50
N GLU A 180 12.43 41.24 -6.55
CA GLU A 180 13.87 41.46 -6.72
C GLU A 180 14.71 40.88 -5.57
N ASN A 181 14.16 40.83 -4.36
CA ASN A 181 14.83 40.23 -3.21
C ASN A 181 14.88 38.71 -3.36
N GLU A 182 13.79 38.08 -3.76
CA GLU A 182 13.73 36.65 -4.08
C GLU A 182 14.62 36.29 -5.30
N ASP A 183 14.76 37.20 -6.29
CA ASP A 183 15.69 37.06 -7.40
C ASP A 183 17.16 37.07 -6.94
N LEU A 184 17.49 37.94 -5.98
CA LEU A 184 18.82 38.00 -5.37
C LEU A 184 19.14 36.68 -4.65
N VAL A 185 18.22 36.19 -3.82
CA VAL A 185 18.33 34.90 -3.13
C VAL A 185 18.54 33.77 -4.14
N THR A 186 17.77 33.76 -5.23
CA THR A 186 17.89 32.75 -6.30
C THR A 186 19.25 32.79 -6.99
N ARG A 187 19.75 33.99 -7.33
CA ARG A 187 21.09 34.17 -7.93
C ARG A 187 22.19 33.69 -7.00
N TYR A 188 22.08 34.00 -5.71
CA TYR A 188 23.02 33.52 -4.70
C TYR A 188 22.99 31.99 -4.59
N ALA A 189 21.80 31.39 -4.48
CA ALA A 189 21.61 29.93 -4.37
C ALA A 189 22.20 29.18 -5.58
N ARG A 190 22.01 29.69 -6.81
CA ARG A 190 22.49 29.07 -8.06
C ARG A 190 24.01 28.96 -8.18
N ARG A 191 24.77 29.73 -7.38
CA ARG A 191 26.23 29.58 -7.33
C ARG A 191 26.66 28.24 -6.72
N LYS A 192 25.82 27.66 -5.84
CA LYS A 192 26.10 26.41 -5.14
C LYS A 192 25.23 25.25 -5.61
N PHE A 193 23.99 25.52 -6.00
CA PHE A 193 23.02 24.48 -6.33
C PHE A 193 22.59 24.59 -7.80
N PRO A 194 22.73 23.51 -8.60
CA PRO A 194 22.27 23.50 -9.99
C PRO A 194 20.74 23.62 -10.09
N HIS A 195 20.01 23.19 -9.05
CA HIS A 195 18.56 23.31 -8.93
C HIS A 195 18.21 23.96 -7.59
N VAL A 196 17.35 24.98 -7.65
CA VAL A 196 16.85 25.69 -6.48
C VAL A 196 15.38 25.32 -6.30
N SER A 197 15.12 24.38 -5.38
CA SER A 197 13.77 24.01 -4.97
C SER A 197 13.23 24.95 -3.90
N PHE A 198 11.93 24.86 -3.60
CA PHE A 198 11.34 25.52 -2.45
C PHE A 198 12.05 25.12 -1.14
N GLU A 199 12.42 23.85 -0.96
CA GLU A 199 13.17 23.41 0.22
C GLU A 199 14.48 24.18 0.43
N ARG A 200 15.21 24.50 -0.65
CA ARG A 200 16.49 25.22 -0.56
C ARG A 200 16.38 26.62 0.03
N VAL A 201 15.20 27.24 -0.05
CA VAL A 201 14.94 28.61 0.39
C VAL A 201 13.90 28.69 1.51
N CYS A 202 13.11 27.64 1.71
CA CYS A 202 11.95 27.59 2.61
C CYS A 202 12.07 26.41 3.60
N ALA A 203 13.25 26.24 4.16
CA ALA A 203 13.59 25.35 5.27
C ALA A 203 14.65 26.02 6.17
N GLY A 204 15.16 25.32 7.18
CA GLY A 204 16.19 25.86 8.09
C GLY A 204 17.43 26.35 7.35
N GLN A 205 17.97 25.54 6.45
CA GLN A 205 19.10 25.94 5.59
C GLN A 205 18.72 27.11 4.64
N GLY A 206 17.43 27.25 4.32
CA GLY A 206 16.91 28.37 3.54
C GLY A 206 17.01 29.71 4.26
N LEU A 207 16.71 29.75 5.56
CA LEU A 207 16.91 30.97 6.37
C LEU A 207 18.37 31.43 6.37
N GLU A 208 19.31 30.49 6.53
CA GLU A 208 20.75 30.79 6.46
C GLU A 208 21.17 31.30 5.08
N LEU A 209 20.64 30.67 4.03
CA LEU A 209 20.92 31.05 2.65
C LEU A 209 20.41 32.46 2.34
N ILE A 210 19.18 32.78 2.74
CA ILE A 210 18.59 34.11 2.56
C ILE A 210 19.40 35.16 3.33
N TYR A 211 19.74 34.89 4.60
CA TYR A 211 20.55 35.82 5.41
C TYR A 211 21.89 36.11 4.74
N ARG A 212 22.60 35.07 4.27
CA ARG A 212 23.90 35.25 3.62
C ARG A 212 23.78 36.01 2.29
N ALA A 213 22.70 35.80 1.54
CA ALA A 213 22.45 36.53 0.32
C ALA A 213 22.26 38.03 0.58
N PHE A 214 21.47 38.41 1.58
CA PHE A 214 21.29 39.80 1.97
C PHE A 214 22.53 40.40 2.67
N ALA A 215 23.27 39.60 3.45
CA ALA A 215 24.53 40.03 4.03
C ALA A 215 25.57 40.36 2.96
N GLU A 216 25.67 39.56 1.88
CA GLU A 216 26.54 39.86 0.74
C GLU A 216 26.12 41.16 0.03
N ARG A 217 24.81 41.37 -0.18
CA ARG A 217 24.26 42.61 -0.73
C ARG A 217 24.70 43.84 0.09
N ASP A 218 24.68 43.71 1.42
CA ASP A 218 24.95 44.80 2.35
C ASP A 218 26.42 44.88 2.81
N ASN A 219 27.29 44.04 2.25
CA ASN A 219 28.71 43.92 2.61
C ASN A 219 28.95 43.57 4.09
N VAL A 220 28.06 42.78 4.68
CA VAL A 220 28.17 42.26 6.05
C VAL A 220 28.86 40.89 6.03
N THR A 221 29.91 40.72 6.84
CA THR A 221 30.60 39.43 6.97
C THR A 221 29.82 38.49 7.89
N VAL A 222 29.59 37.27 7.43
CA VAL A 222 28.87 36.21 8.18
C VAL A 222 29.82 35.07 8.48
N ALA A 223 29.94 34.69 9.76
CA ALA A 223 30.76 33.56 10.16
C ALA A 223 30.27 32.24 9.54
N ASP A 224 31.18 31.30 9.29
CA ASP A 224 30.82 29.97 8.75
C ASP A 224 29.96 29.15 9.72
N THR A 225 30.10 29.39 11.03
CA THR A 225 29.33 28.73 12.09
C THR A 225 27.93 29.31 12.28
N PHE A 226 27.51 30.31 11.49
CA PHE A 226 26.22 30.98 11.63
C PHE A 226 25.07 30.08 11.14
N THR A 227 24.04 29.94 11.97
CA THR A 227 22.94 28.97 11.80
C THR A 227 21.56 29.63 11.67
N ALA A 228 20.56 28.86 11.27
CA ALA A 228 19.16 29.31 11.25
C ALA A 228 18.66 29.77 12.63
N ALA A 229 19.14 29.15 13.71
CA ALA A 229 18.79 29.54 15.07
C ALA A 229 19.33 30.93 15.43
N ASP A 230 20.51 31.29 14.91
CA ASP A 230 21.07 32.64 15.08
C ASP A 230 20.19 33.67 14.36
N VAL A 231 19.77 33.40 13.11
CA VAL A 231 18.84 34.26 12.36
C VAL A 231 17.56 34.50 13.18
N THR A 232 16.92 33.44 13.66
CA THR A 232 15.68 33.56 14.46
C THR A 232 15.91 34.38 15.73
N THR A 233 16.99 34.11 16.47
CA THR A 233 17.31 34.81 17.71
C THR A 233 17.52 36.31 17.47
N ARG A 234 18.28 36.67 16.43
CA ARG A 234 18.57 38.07 16.12
C ARG A 234 17.36 38.80 15.54
N ALA A 235 16.50 38.12 14.79
CA ALA A 235 15.23 38.68 14.34
C ALA A 235 14.30 39.01 15.52
N LEU A 236 14.22 38.11 16.52
CA LEU A 236 13.46 38.36 17.75
C LEU A 236 14.04 39.52 18.59
N GLN A 237 15.34 39.78 18.47
CA GLN A 237 16.00 40.95 19.07
C GLN A 237 15.84 42.24 18.25
N GLY A 238 15.22 42.15 17.06
CA GLY A 238 14.96 43.30 16.19
C GLY A 238 16.12 43.71 15.28
N GLU A 239 17.11 42.83 15.03
CA GLU A 239 18.17 43.13 14.06
C GLU A 239 17.56 43.31 12.65
N PRO A 240 17.80 44.45 11.96
CA PRO A 240 17.17 44.74 10.67
C PRO A 240 17.37 43.67 9.60
N LEU A 241 18.61 43.17 9.41
CA LEU A 241 18.93 42.17 8.40
C LEU A 241 18.28 40.82 8.69
N ALA A 242 18.20 40.44 9.97
CA ALA A 242 17.53 39.21 10.39
C ALA A 242 16.02 39.30 10.23
N LEU A 243 15.41 40.46 10.53
CA LEU A 243 14.00 40.72 10.29
C LEU A 243 13.66 40.69 8.79
N GLU A 244 14.48 41.31 7.94
CA GLU A 244 14.31 41.25 6.48
C GLU A 244 14.38 39.80 5.97
N THR A 245 15.34 39.02 6.49
CA THR A 245 15.49 37.59 6.19
C THR A 245 14.25 36.79 6.57
N VAL A 246 13.74 36.96 7.80
CA VAL A 246 12.53 36.27 8.28
C VAL A 246 11.31 36.67 7.44
N ASN A 247 11.16 37.95 7.09
CA ASN A 247 10.05 38.40 6.25
C ASN A 247 10.12 37.79 4.84
N CYS A 248 11.30 37.72 4.23
CA CYS A 248 11.50 37.06 2.94
C CYS A 248 11.16 35.56 3.03
N PHE A 249 11.65 34.86 4.06
CA PHE A 249 11.31 33.45 4.30
C PHE A 249 9.80 33.22 4.44
N CYS A 250 9.12 34.03 5.27
CA CYS A 250 7.67 33.92 5.46
C CYS A 250 6.90 34.24 4.17
N ALA A 251 7.40 35.20 3.38
CA ALA A 251 6.82 35.55 2.09
C ALA A 251 6.91 34.40 1.06
N ILE A 252 8.06 33.75 0.98
CA ILE A 252 8.29 32.56 0.15
C ILE A 252 7.39 31.41 0.63
N LEU A 253 7.29 31.18 1.95
CA LEU A 253 6.40 30.17 2.52
C LEU A 253 4.93 30.45 2.19
N GLY A 254 4.51 31.72 2.24
CA GLY A 254 3.17 32.15 1.82
C GLY A 254 2.90 31.82 0.35
N THR A 255 3.83 32.19 -0.53
CA THR A 255 3.75 31.87 -1.97
C THR A 255 3.64 30.36 -2.22
N PHE A 256 4.45 29.57 -1.51
CA PHE A 256 4.44 28.11 -1.62
C PHE A 256 3.14 27.51 -1.11
N ALA A 257 2.67 27.94 0.06
CA ALA A 257 1.40 27.51 0.62
C ALA A 257 0.22 27.84 -0.30
N GLY A 258 0.25 29.02 -0.92
CA GLY A 258 -0.75 29.41 -1.91
C GLY A 258 -0.71 28.54 -3.16
N ASN A 259 0.49 28.15 -3.63
CA ASN A 259 0.63 27.19 -4.73
C ASN A 259 0.00 25.84 -4.39
N ILE A 260 0.31 25.29 -3.21
CA ILE A 260 -0.25 24.00 -2.77
C ILE A 260 -1.77 24.08 -2.62
N ALA A 261 -2.30 25.19 -2.11
CA ALA A 261 -3.74 25.40 -1.99
C ALA A 261 -4.47 25.32 -3.34
N VAL A 262 -3.95 25.98 -4.38
CA VAL A 262 -4.56 25.92 -5.72
C VAL A 262 -4.29 24.60 -6.43
N THR A 263 -3.12 23.98 -6.24
CA THR A 263 -2.79 22.69 -6.88
C THR A 263 -3.67 21.56 -6.37
N LEU A 264 -3.92 21.52 -5.06
CA LEU A 264 -4.72 20.45 -4.45
C LEU A 264 -6.22 20.78 -4.35
N GLY A 265 -6.60 22.05 -4.51
CA GLY A 265 -7.95 22.52 -4.17
C GLY A 265 -8.23 22.40 -2.68
N ALA A 266 -7.26 22.81 -1.83
CA ALA A 266 -7.25 22.54 -0.40
C ALA A 266 -8.22 23.42 0.42
N LEU A 267 -9.53 23.35 0.13
CA LEU A 267 -10.56 24.14 0.79
C LEU A 267 -10.80 23.73 2.26
N GLY A 268 -10.29 22.56 2.67
CA GLY A 268 -10.21 22.13 4.07
C GLY A 268 -9.15 22.89 4.89
N GLY A 269 -8.32 23.69 4.22
CA GLY A 269 -7.28 24.53 4.81
C GLY A 269 -5.87 24.06 4.50
N ILE A 270 -4.90 24.96 4.71
CA ILE A 270 -3.47 24.64 4.70
C ILE A 270 -2.95 24.65 6.13
N TYR A 271 -2.30 23.57 6.53
CA TYR A 271 -1.71 23.41 7.85
C TYR A 271 -0.19 23.49 7.74
N ILE A 272 0.41 24.20 8.68
CA ILE A 272 1.84 24.47 8.76
C ILE A 272 2.34 23.80 10.04
N GLY A 273 3.02 22.68 9.86
CA GLY A 273 3.83 22.04 10.88
C GLY A 273 5.28 22.53 10.85
N GLY A 274 6.16 21.79 11.51
CA GLY A 274 7.58 22.09 11.55
C GLY A 274 7.96 23.11 12.64
N GLY A 275 9.15 22.93 13.20
CA GLY A 275 9.58 23.69 14.39
C GLY A 275 10.00 25.14 14.12
N ILE A 276 10.22 25.53 12.87
CA ILE A 276 10.72 26.89 12.54
C ILE A 276 9.63 27.93 12.78
N VAL A 277 8.45 27.73 12.18
CA VAL A 277 7.33 28.68 12.27
C VAL A 277 6.86 28.86 13.71
N LEU A 278 6.80 27.77 14.49
CA LEU A 278 6.48 27.83 15.92
C LEU A 278 7.47 28.70 16.72
N LYS A 279 8.78 28.66 16.40
CA LYS A 279 9.80 29.47 17.08
C LYS A 279 9.74 30.96 16.71
N LEU A 280 9.20 31.29 15.53
CA LEU A 280 9.02 32.69 15.12
C LEU A 280 7.89 33.38 15.91
N GLY A 281 6.90 32.61 16.37
CA GLY A 281 5.79 33.12 17.17
C GLY A 281 5.11 34.33 16.52
N GLU A 282 4.96 35.42 17.28
CA GLU A 282 4.36 36.68 16.84
C GLU A 282 4.99 37.30 15.58
N LEU A 283 6.28 37.04 15.31
CA LEU A 283 6.90 37.53 14.07
C LEU A 283 6.25 36.91 12.84
N PHE A 284 5.82 35.65 12.91
CA PHE A 284 5.15 35.01 11.80
C PHE A 284 3.79 35.66 11.51
N HIS A 285 3.01 35.97 12.54
CA HIS A 285 1.71 36.65 12.41
C HIS A 285 1.82 38.03 11.77
N LYS A 286 2.89 38.76 12.07
CA LYS A 286 3.15 40.10 11.53
C LYS A 286 3.85 40.09 10.17
N SER A 287 4.32 38.93 9.74
CA SER A 287 5.05 38.78 8.48
C SER A 287 4.14 38.85 7.25
N PRO A 288 4.72 39.01 6.04
CA PRO A 288 3.95 38.98 4.79
C PRO A 288 3.35 37.62 4.41
N PHE A 289 3.44 36.57 5.24
CA PHE A 289 2.99 35.21 4.90
C PHE A 289 1.58 35.19 4.29
N ARG A 290 0.59 35.81 4.97
CA ARG A 290 -0.81 35.75 4.51
C ARG A 290 -1.04 36.55 3.23
N GLU A 291 -0.44 37.73 3.13
CA GLU A 291 -0.50 38.55 1.92
C GLU A 291 0.03 37.76 0.71
N ARG A 292 1.16 37.09 0.88
CA ARG A 292 1.83 36.32 -0.17
C ARG A 292 1.09 35.03 -0.50
N PHE A 293 0.46 34.41 0.48
CA PHE A 293 -0.48 33.31 0.27
C PHE A 293 -1.60 33.70 -0.69
N GLU A 294 -2.24 34.85 -0.46
CA GLU A 294 -3.38 35.31 -1.27
C GLU A 294 -2.97 35.93 -2.62
N SER A 295 -1.70 36.32 -2.80
CA SER A 295 -1.18 37.01 -3.99
C SER A 295 -1.10 36.09 -5.23
N LYS A 296 -2.26 35.65 -5.75
CA LYS A 296 -2.43 34.83 -6.95
C LYS A 296 -3.26 35.51 -8.05
N GLY A 297 -3.16 36.84 -8.14
CA GLY A 297 -3.87 37.64 -9.14
C GLY A 297 -5.38 37.41 -9.11
N ARG A 298 -5.99 37.03 -10.24
CA ARG A 298 -7.44 36.75 -10.33
C ARG A 298 -7.94 35.65 -9.39
N PHE A 299 -7.05 34.82 -8.84
CA PHE A 299 -7.41 33.79 -7.84
C PHE A 299 -7.34 34.29 -6.39
N GLN A 300 -6.98 35.56 -6.13
CA GLN A 300 -6.88 36.10 -4.78
C GLN A 300 -8.13 35.83 -3.93
N GLN A 301 -9.33 36.07 -4.49
CA GLN A 301 -10.59 35.81 -3.79
C GLN A 301 -10.84 34.33 -3.50
N TYR A 302 -10.31 33.42 -4.33
CA TYR A 302 -10.38 31.98 -4.07
C TYR A 302 -9.54 31.61 -2.85
N LEU A 303 -8.31 32.14 -2.74
CA LEU A 303 -7.43 31.85 -1.60
C LEU A 303 -7.82 32.57 -0.32
N SER A 304 -8.41 33.77 -0.40
CA SER A 304 -8.85 34.50 0.81
C SER A 304 -9.90 33.72 1.63
N GLY A 305 -10.68 32.85 0.98
CA GLY A 305 -11.62 31.94 1.63
C GLY A 305 -10.98 30.70 2.28
N ILE A 306 -9.73 30.37 1.96
CA ILE A 306 -9.03 29.18 2.47
C ILE A 306 -8.28 29.55 3.77
N PRO A 307 -8.58 28.89 4.90
CA PRO A 307 -7.86 29.15 6.13
C PRO A 307 -6.46 28.53 6.12
N THR A 308 -5.53 29.20 6.79
CA THR A 308 -4.19 28.68 7.07
C THR A 308 -3.99 28.53 8.57
N TYR A 309 -3.41 27.41 9.02
CA TYR A 309 -3.27 27.08 10.44
C TYR A 309 -1.83 26.71 10.79
N ILE A 310 -1.30 27.24 11.89
CA ILE A 310 -0.08 26.74 12.52
C ILE A 310 -0.47 25.60 13.46
N ILE A 311 0.19 24.45 13.37
CA ILE A 311 -0.05 23.32 14.28
C ILE A 311 0.69 23.60 15.59
N THR A 312 -0.04 23.80 16.69
CA THR A 312 0.52 24.11 18.01
C THR A 312 0.48 22.92 18.98
N ALA A 313 -0.10 21.79 18.56
CA ALA A 313 -0.04 20.54 19.31
C ALA A 313 1.42 20.14 19.61
N GLU A 314 1.68 19.68 20.83
CA GLU A 314 3.03 19.29 21.28
C GLU A 314 3.51 17.98 20.62
N TYR A 315 2.64 16.98 20.50
CA TYR A 315 2.94 15.67 19.91
C TYR A 315 1.89 15.25 18.86
N PRO A 316 1.71 16.00 17.77
CA PRO A 316 0.64 15.74 16.79
C PRO A 316 0.82 14.39 16.09
N ALA A 317 2.06 13.93 15.92
CA ALA A 317 2.35 12.64 15.30
C ALA A 317 1.64 11.47 16.00
N PHE A 318 1.52 11.48 17.34
CA PHE A 318 0.85 10.40 18.05
C PHE A 318 -0.64 10.28 17.70
N LEU A 319 -1.35 11.40 17.51
CA LEU A 319 -2.75 11.38 17.07
C LEU A 319 -2.90 10.72 15.70
N GLY A 320 -2.00 11.06 14.78
CA GLY A 320 -1.99 10.49 13.44
C GLY A 320 -1.64 9.02 13.40
N VAL A 321 -0.59 8.63 14.11
CA VAL A 321 -0.17 7.22 14.22
C VAL A 321 -1.24 6.37 14.90
N SER A 322 -1.92 6.89 15.94
CA SER A 322 -3.09 6.24 16.55
C SER A 322 -4.23 6.07 15.54
N ALA A 323 -4.55 7.10 14.76
CA ALA A 323 -5.61 7.04 13.75
C ALA A 323 -5.31 5.97 12.69
N ILE A 324 -4.08 5.92 12.17
CA ILE A 324 -3.68 4.92 11.17
C ILE A 324 -3.70 3.51 11.77
N LEU A 325 -3.18 3.33 12.99
CA LEU A 325 -3.22 2.03 13.67
C LEU A 325 -4.67 1.58 13.91
N SER A 326 -5.54 2.48 14.33
CA SER A 326 -6.96 2.21 14.53
C SER A 326 -7.66 1.83 13.24
N GLU A 327 -7.38 2.52 12.13
CA GLU A 327 -7.88 2.14 10.79
C GLU A 327 -7.37 0.75 10.40
N GLN A 328 -6.09 0.44 10.60
CA GLN A 328 -5.54 -0.87 10.25
C GLN A 328 -6.14 -2.01 11.08
N LEU A 329 -6.34 -1.79 12.39
CA LEU A 329 -6.97 -2.77 13.27
C LEU A 329 -8.48 -2.88 12.99
N SER A 330 -9.15 -1.78 12.66
CA SER A 330 -10.56 -1.79 12.26
C SER A 330 -10.76 -2.43 10.90
N ASN A 331 -9.87 -2.20 9.94
CA ASN A 331 -9.83 -2.89 8.66
C ASN A 331 -9.53 -4.37 8.85
N ARG A 332 -8.70 -4.78 9.83
CA ARG A 332 -8.54 -6.20 10.20
C ARG A 332 -9.78 -6.81 10.87
N ALA A 333 -10.50 -6.01 11.66
CA ALA A 333 -11.77 -6.43 12.28
C ALA A 333 -12.92 -6.51 11.25
N ASN A 334 -12.99 -5.54 10.33
CA ASN A 334 -13.96 -5.44 9.24
C ASN A 334 -13.59 -6.29 8.02
N SER A 335 -12.33 -6.69 7.86
CA SER A 335 -11.89 -7.74 6.93
C SER A 335 -12.30 -9.15 7.39
N GLY A 336 -13.22 -9.23 8.36
CA GLY A 336 -13.85 -10.43 8.89
C GLY A 336 -12.94 -11.35 9.68
N SER A 337 -11.64 -11.04 9.82
CA SER A 337 -10.63 -12.04 10.16
C SER A 337 -10.26 -12.15 11.64
N SER A 338 -10.80 -11.28 12.51
CA SER A 338 -10.74 -11.50 13.97
C SER A 338 -12.05 -11.21 14.72
N ALA A 339 -13.00 -10.51 14.09
CA ALA A 339 -14.20 -9.98 14.77
C ALA A 339 -15.07 -11.05 15.43
N VAL A 340 -15.14 -12.27 14.88
CA VAL A 340 -15.98 -13.34 15.45
C VAL A 340 -15.32 -14.07 16.59
N PHE A 341 -14.01 -14.29 16.54
CA PHE A 341 -13.29 -14.84 17.69
C PHE A 341 -13.33 -13.87 18.87
N GLU A 342 -13.14 -12.58 18.62
CA GLU A 342 -13.24 -11.55 19.66
C GLU A 342 -14.65 -11.43 20.23
N ARG A 343 -15.68 -11.45 19.37
CA ARG A 343 -17.06 -11.40 19.85
C ARG A 343 -17.46 -12.64 20.66
N ILE A 344 -16.96 -13.82 20.31
CA ILE A 344 -17.15 -15.03 21.12
C ILE A 344 -16.49 -14.86 22.49
N ARG A 345 -15.26 -14.32 22.57
CA ARG A 345 -14.56 -14.07 23.84
C ARG A 345 -15.30 -13.04 24.70
N GLN A 346 -15.74 -11.94 24.11
CA GLN A 346 -16.46 -10.85 24.81
C GLN A 346 -17.81 -11.30 25.36
N MET A 347 -18.57 -12.10 24.60
CA MET A 347 -19.91 -12.53 25.02
C MET A 347 -19.90 -13.77 25.92
N ARG A 348 -18.77 -14.47 26.05
CA ARG A 348 -18.65 -15.77 26.71
C ARG A 348 -19.25 -15.82 28.12
N ASP A 349 -19.06 -14.75 28.91
CA ASP A 349 -19.55 -14.67 30.28
C ASP A 349 -21.05 -14.38 30.36
N ALA A 350 -21.62 -13.75 29.33
CA ALA A 350 -23.05 -13.46 29.21
C ALA A 350 -23.87 -14.61 28.58
N LEU A 351 -23.22 -15.63 28.01
CA LEU A 351 -23.89 -16.79 27.40
C LEU A 351 -24.46 -17.77 28.44
N THR A 352 -25.55 -18.44 28.09
CA THR A 352 -26.09 -19.53 28.90
C THR A 352 -25.09 -20.70 29.01
N PRO A 353 -25.17 -21.57 30.04
CA PRO A 353 -24.24 -22.69 30.19
C PRO A 353 -24.14 -23.61 28.97
N ALA A 354 -25.26 -23.78 28.24
CA ALA A 354 -25.28 -24.60 27.02
C ALA A 354 -24.65 -23.87 25.83
N GLU A 355 -24.90 -22.57 25.64
CA GLU A 355 -24.26 -21.78 24.57
C GLU A 355 -22.76 -21.57 24.83
N ARG A 356 -22.34 -21.49 26.09
CA ARG A 356 -20.93 -21.38 26.48
C ARG A 356 -20.13 -22.61 26.05
N ARG A 357 -20.71 -23.81 26.10
CA ARG A 357 -20.06 -25.02 25.56
C ARG A 357 -19.84 -24.95 24.05
N VAL A 358 -20.78 -24.35 23.31
CA VAL A 358 -20.62 -24.11 21.86
C VAL A 358 -19.55 -23.05 21.60
N ALA A 359 -19.51 -21.99 22.42
CA ALA A 359 -18.45 -20.98 22.39
C ALA A 359 -17.06 -21.57 22.64
N ASP A 360 -16.93 -22.42 23.66
CA ASP A 360 -15.67 -23.10 24.00
C ASP A 360 -15.22 -24.03 22.87
N LEU A 361 -16.14 -24.75 22.24
CA LEU A 361 -15.85 -25.56 21.06
C LEU A 361 -15.38 -24.69 19.88
N ALA A 362 -16.01 -23.52 19.67
CA ALA A 362 -15.63 -22.58 18.61
C ALA A 362 -14.23 -21.98 18.82
N LEU A 363 -13.84 -21.69 20.07
CA LEU A 363 -12.54 -21.13 20.42
C LEU A 363 -11.42 -22.19 20.37
N ASN A 364 -11.69 -23.40 20.89
CA ASN A 364 -10.67 -24.44 21.04
C ASN A 364 -10.52 -25.30 19.78
N HIS A 365 -11.61 -25.53 19.04
CA HIS A 365 -11.65 -26.39 17.85
C HIS A 365 -12.39 -25.74 16.67
N PRO A 366 -11.96 -24.54 16.22
CA PRO A 366 -12.68 -23.76 15.21
C PRO A 366 -12.86 -24.46 13.86
N ARG A 367 -11.84 -25.22 13.41
CA ARG A 367 -11.89 -26.00 12.16
C ARG A 367 -12.99 -27.08 12.18
N SER A 368 -13.27 -27.66 13.34
CA SER A 368 -14.35 -28.63 13.48
C SER A 368 -15.71 -27.97 13.31
N ILE A 369 -15.92 -26.78 13.89
CA ILE A 369 -17.18 -26.04 13.68
C ILE A 369 -17.39 -25.67 12.22
N ILE A 370 -16.33 -25.28 11.50
CA ILE A 370 -16.43 -24.90 10.08
C ILE A 370 -16.84 -26.10 9.23
N ASN A 371 -16.19 -27.26 9.43
CA ASN A 371 -16.33 -28.40 8.54
C ASN A 371 -17.46 -29.36 8.92
N ASP A 372 -17.81 -29.47 10.20
CA ASP A 372 -18.75 -30.50 10.67
C ASP A 372 -20.22 -30.12 10.44
N PRO A 373 -21.12 -31.07 10.11
CA PRO A 373 -22.56 -30.79 10.07
C PRO A 373 -23.10 -30.46 11.47
N ILE A 374 -24.22 -29.72 11.53
CA ILE A 374 -24.78 -29.21 12.81
C ILE A 374 -25.00 -30.29 13.87
N ILE A 375 -25.36 -31.51 13.46
CA ILE A 375 -25.57 -32.65 14.34
C ILE A 375 -24.29 -33.06 15.08
N ASP A 376 -23.14 -32.94 14.43
CA ASP A 376 -21.85 -33.30 15.00
C ASP A 376 -21.27 -32.18 15.86
N ILE A 377 -21.51 -30.92 15.48
CA ILE A 377 -21.21 -29.75 16.33
C ILE A 377 -21.99 -29.85 17.64
N ALA A 378 -23.30 -30.13 17.56
CA ALA A 378 -24.16 -30.26 18.73
C ALA A 378 -23.71 -31.39 19.65
N ARG A 379 -23.33 -32.55 19.07
CA ARG A 379 -22.79 -33.70 19.81
C ARG A 379 -21.47 -33.37 20.50
N LYS A 380 -20.53 -32.74 19.80
CA LYS A 380 -19.20 -32.38 20.34
C LYS A 380 -19.27 -31.31 21.42
N ALA A 381 -20.25 -30.41 21.36
CA ALA A 381 -20.51 -29.40 22.40
C ALA A 381 -21.44 -29.90 23.52
N ASP A 382 -21.92 -31.15 23.46
CA ASP A 382 -22.90 -31.73 24.39
C ASP A 382 -24.16 -30.84 24.55
N VAL A 383 -24.79 -30.52 23.41
CA VAL A 383 -26.00 -29.70 23.32
C VAL A 383 -26.96 -30.20 22.24
N SER A 384 -28.16 -29.64 22.19
CA SER A 384 -29.12 -29.87 21.09
C SER A 384 -28.82 -28.97 19.88
N GLN A 385 -29.19 -29.41 18.67
CA GLN A 385 -29.02 -28.61 17.44
C GLN A 385 -29.64 -27.19 17.52
N PRO A 386 -30.84 -26.99 18.12
CA PRO A 386 -31.40 -25.65 18.32
C PRO A 386 -30.53 -24.74 19.19
N THR A 387 -29.73 -25.31 20.11
CA THR A 387 -28.81 -24.54 20.96
C THR A 387 -27.66 -23.97 20.15
N VAL A 388 -27.13 -24.72 19.18
CA VAL A 388 -26.11 -24.24 18.25
C VAL A 388 -26.63 -23.06 17.43
N ILE A 389 -27.87 -23.15 16.92
CA ILE A 389 -28.51 -22.04 16.19
C ILE A 389 -28.73 -20.83 17.08
N ARG A 390 -29.16 -21.05 18.33
CA ARG A 390 -29.38 -19.97 19.31
C ARG A 390 -28.07 -19.24 19.62
N PHE A 391 -27.00 -19.98 19.87
CA PHE A 391 -25.65 -19.41 20.05
C PHE A 391 -25.22 -18.54 18.86
N CYS A 392 -25.38 -19.03 17.62
CA CYS A 392 -25.06 -18.24 16.43
C CYS A 392 -25.86 -16.92 16.39
N ARG A 393 -27.14 -16.96 16.75
CA ARG A 393 -28.00 -15.76 16.82
C ARG A 393 -27.62 -14.82 17.96
N SER A 394 -27.24 -15.35 19.13
CA SER A 394 -26.75 -14.58 20.26
C SER A 394 -25.50 -13.77 19.89
N LEU A 395 -24.68 -14.27 18.96
CA LEU A 395 -23.52 -13.55 18.39
C LEU A 395 -23.88 -12.59 17.24
N GLY A 396 -25.16 -12.40 16.91
CA GLY A 396 -25.61 -11.54 15.81
C GLY A 396 -25.46 -12.16 14.42
N CYS A 397 -25.34 -13.48 14.31
CA CYS A 397 -25.34 -14.18 13.02
C CYS A 397 -26.75 -14.61 12.63
N GLN A 398 -27.06 -14.65 11.33
CA GLN A 398 -28.38 -15.05 10.84
C GLN A 398 -28.66 -16.56 11.03
N GLY A 399 -27.60 -17.36 11.19
CA GLY A 399 -27.68 -18.80 11.44
C GLY A 399 -26.28 -19.45 11.45
N LEU A 400 -26.24 -20.78 11.42
CA LEU A 400 -24.98 -21.53 11.47
C LEU A 400 -24.09 -21.28 10.24
N SER A 401 -24.66 -21.14 9.04
CA SER A 401 -23.87 -20.90 7.82
C SER A 401 -23.17 -19.54 7.84
N ASP A 402 -23.88 -18.48 8.26
CA ASP A 402 -23.33 -17.13 8.45
C ASP A 402 -22.26 -17.13 9.55
N PHE A 403 -22.50 -17.85 10.65
CA PHE A 403 -21.52 -18.01 11.71
C PHE A 403 -20.25 -18.76 11.26
N LYS A 404 -20.38 -19.86 10.52
CA LYS A 404 -19.25 -20.62 9.96
C LYS A 404 -18.42 -19.79 9.00
N LEU A 405 -19.08 -19.01 8.13
CA LEU A 405 -18.41 -18.11 7.19
C LEU A 405 -17.56 -17.10 7.95
N LYS A 406 -18.18 -16.40 8.90
CA LYS A 406 -17.54 -15.41 9.77
C LYS A 406 -16.41 -16.00 10.63
N LEU A 407 -16.56 -17.23 11.12
CA LEU A 407 -15.53 -17.96 11.88
C LEU A 407 -14.38 -18.43 10.98
N ALA A 408 -14.66 -18.82 9.73
CA ALA A 408 -13.67 -19.23 8.73
C ALA A 408 -12.81 -18.06 8.28
N THR A 409 -13.43 -16.91 8.02
CA THR A 409 -12.69 -15.65 7.79
C THR A 409 -11.77 -15.34 8.96
N GLY A 410 -12.24 -15.60 10.18
CA GLY A 410 -11.52 -15.44 11.45
C GLY A 410 -10.18 -16.19 11.60
N LEU A 411 -9.92 -17.22 10.79
CA LEU A 411 -8.75 -18.11 10.95
C LEU A 411 -7.61 -17.84 9.99
N THR A 412 -7.86 -17.13 8.89
CA THR A 412 -6.93 -17.09 7.74
C THR A 412 -6.22 -15.75 7.55
N GLY A 413 -6.53 -14.70 8.33
CA GLY A 413 -5.88 -13.38 8.24
C GLY A 413 -6.16 -12.61 6.94
N THR A 414 -6.86 -13.22 6.00
CA THR A 414 -7.23 -12.71 4.69
C THR A 414 -8.73 -12.49 4.65
N ILE A 415 -9.21 -11.48 3.92
CA ILE A 415 -10.59 -11.45 3.45
C ILE A 415 -10.72 -12.67 2.51
N PRO A 416 -11.45 -13.75 2.83
CA PRO A 416 -12.01 -14.54 1.77
C PRO A 416 -13.05 -13.60 1.18
N VAL A 417 -12.70 -12.92 0.09
CA VAL A 417 -13.72 -12.36 -0.78
C VAL A 417 -14.48 -13.60 -1.23
N SER A 418 -15.63 -13.81 -0.59
CA SER A 418 -16.35 -15.05 -0.69
C SER A 418 -16.90 -15.14 -2.10
N HIS A 419 -16.80 -16.33 -2.71
CA HIS A 419 -17.57 -16.66 -3.90
C HIS A 419 -19.04 -16.34 -3.63
N SER A 420 -19.49 -15.20 -4.13
CA SER A 420 -20.85 -14.71 -3.96
C SER A 420 -21.69 -15.28 -5.08
N GLN A 421 -22.74 -16.01 -4.71
CA GLN A 421 -23.64 -16.61 -5.69
C GLN A 421 -24.48 -15.51 -6.35
N VAL A 422 -24.53 -15.56 -7.68
CA VAL A 422 -25.49 -14.79 -8.45
C VAL A 422 -26.84 -15.49 -8.34
N HIS A 423 -27.84 -14.80 -7.82
CA HIS A 423 -29.18 -15.35 -7.63
C HIS A 423 -30.13 -14.86 -8.72
N LEU A 424 -31.13 -15.70 -9.06
CA LEU A 424 -32.28 -15.27 -9.86
C LEU A 424 -33.05 -14.21 -9.06
N GLY A 425 -32.88 -12.94 -9.45
CA GLY A 425 -33.45 -11.78 -8.76
C GLY A 425 -32.46 -10.67 -8.43
N ASP A 426 -31.15 -10.90 -8.60
CA ASP A 426 -30.12 -9.86 -8.42
C ASP A 426 -30.31 -8.70 -9.42
N THR A 427 -30.11 -7.46 -8.97
CA THR A 427 -30.04 -6.32 -9.89
C THR A 427 -28.73 -6.34 -10.69
N ALA A 428 -28.66 -5.57 -11.78
CA ALA A 428 -27.43 -5.42 -12.58
C ALA A 428 -26.23 -4.96 -11.76
N THR A 429 -26.45 -4.11 -10.77
CA THR A 429 -25.43 -3.66 -9.84
C THR A 429 -24.98 -4.81 -8.93
N ASP A 430 -25.91 -5.62 -8.42
CA ASP A 430 -25.61 -6.71 -7.50
C ASP A 430 -24.84 -7.84 -8.18
N PHE A 431 -25.31 -8.35 -9.31
CA PHE A 431 -24.57 -9.41 -10.00
C PHE A 431 -23.26 -8.90 -10.62
N GLY A 432 -23.21 -7.63 -11.03
CA GLY A 432 -21.99 -7.00 -11.53
C GLY A 432 -20.88 -6.96 -10.49
N ALA A 433 -21.19 -6.46 -9.28
CA ALA A 433 -20.27 -6.46 -8.15
C ALA A 433 -19.82 -7.89 -7.79
N LYS A 434 -20.75 -8.84 -7.67
CA LYS A 434 -20.44 -10.24 -7.34
C LYS A 434 -19.50 -10.90 -8.37
N VAL A 435 -19.70 -10.66 -9.66
CA VAL A 435 -18.83 -11.22 -10.72
C VAL A 435 -17.42 -10.63 -10.63
N LEU A 436 -17.31 -9.31 -10.43
CA LEU A 436 -16.03 -8.62 -10.27
C LEU A 436 -15.29 -9.13 -9.04
N ASP A 437 -15.95 -9.16 -7.88
CA ASP A 437 -15.38 -9.60 -6.62
C ASP A 437 -14.90 -11.05 -6.69
N ASN A 438 -15.72 -11.95 -7.25
CA ASN A 438 -15.33 -13.36 -7.44
C ASN A 438 -14.10 -13.51 -8.35
N THR A 439 -14.01 -12.69 -9.40
CA THR A 439 -12.87 -12.71 -10.32
C THR A 439 -11.62 -12.18 -9.65
N VAL A 440 -11.71 -11.06 -8.92
CA VAL A 440 -10.60 -10.49 -8.15
C VAL A 440 -10.10 -11.49 -7.11
N SER A 441 -11.02 -12.14 -6.39
CA SER A 441 -10.71 -13.20 -5.42
C SER A 441 -9.86 -14.30 -6.02
N ALA A 442 -10.30 -14.81 -7.17
CA ALA A 442 -9.65 -15.92 -7.84
C ALA A 442 -8.26 -15.53 -8.36
N ILE A 443 -8.08 -14.30 -8.86
CA ILE A 443 -6.78 -13.78 -9.30
C ILE A 443 -5.84 -13.60 -8.11
N LEU A 444 -6.32 -13.06 -6.99
CA LEU A 444 -5.51 -12.90 -5.77
C LEU A 444 -5.08 -14.27 -5.21
N GLN A 445 -5.99 -15.24 -5.18
CA GLN A 445 -5.67 -16.62 -4.77
C GLN A 445 -4.63 -17.26 -5.70
N LEU A 446 -4.78 -17.07 -7.01
CA LEU A 446 -3.79 -17.54 -7.98
C LEU A 446 -2.42 -16.92 -7.69
N ARG A 447 -2.33 -15.60 -7.45
CA ARG A 447 -1.06 -14.92 -7.12
C ARG A 447 -0.39 -15.52 -5.89
N GLU A 448 -1.16 -15.89 -4.87
CA GLU A 448 -0.63 -16.43 -3.61
C GLU A 448 -0.16 -17.89 -3.72
N HIS A 449 -0.81 -18.69 -4.57
CA HIS A 449 -0.56 -20.14 -4.64
C HIS A 449 0.17 -20.58 -5.91
N LEU A 450 0.40 -19.69 -6.87
CA LEU A 450 1.11 -20.03 -8.10
C LEU A 450 2.57 -20.42 -7.80
N ASN A 451 2.95 -21.63 -8.18
CA ASN A 451 4.32 -22.10 -8.03
C ASN A 451 5.23 -21.45 -9.09
N PHE A 452 5.98 -20.42 -8.68
CA PHE A 452 6.87 -19.69 -9.57
C PHE A 452 8.07 -20.52 -10.09
N GLU A 453 8.52 -21.55 -9.37
CA GLU A 453 9.56 -22.47 -9.89
C GLU A 453 9.05 -23.24 -11.11
N ASN A 454 7.78 -23.70 -11.06
CA ASN A 454 7.14 -24.34 -12.21
C ASN A 454 6.89 -23.35 -13.35
N VAL A 455 6.57 -22.09 -13.05
CA VAL A 455 6.42 -21.03 -14.06
C VAL A 455 7.75 -20.78 -14.77
N GLU A 456 8.85 -20.60 -14.04
CA GLU A 456 10.19 -20.43 -14.62
C GLU A 456 10.58 -21.64 -15.49
N ARG A 457 10.36 -22.85 -14.98
CA ARG A 457 10.63 -24.07 -15.73
C ARG A 457 9.80 -24.17 -17.02
N ALA A 458 8.53 -23.79 -16.97
CA ALA A 458 7.66 -23.73 -18.14
C ALA A 458 8.17 -22.71 -19.16
N ILE A 459 8.57 -21.50 -18.72
CA ILE A 459 9.14 -20.46 -19.58
C ILE A 459 10.41 -20.98 -20.28
N ASP A 460 11.31 -21.63 -19.55
CA ASP A 460 12.57 -22.14 -20.12
C ASP A 460 12.32 -23.26 -21.15
N ILE A 461 11.38 -24.17 -20.87
CA ILE A 461 10.93 -25.20 -21.83
C ILE A 461 10.35 -24.56 -23.09
N LEU A 462 9.45 -23.58 -22.94
CA LEU A 462 8.81 -22.91 -24.07
C LEU A 462 9.81 -22.11 -24.91
N ASN A 463 10.76 -21.43 -24.26
CA ASN A 463 11.77 -20.64 -24.96
C ASN A 463 12.68 -21.51 -25.84
N GLY A 464 13.03 -22.71 -25.36
CA GLY A 464 13.85 -23.70 -26.07
C GLY A 464 13.08 -24.64 -27.00
N ALA A 465 11.76 -24.47 -27.14
CA ALA A 465 10.92 -25.36 -27.93
C ALA A 465 11.21 -25.23 -29.43
N ARG A 466 11.27 -26.36 -30.14
CA ARG A 466 11.30 -26.42 -31.60
C ARG A 466 9.95 -26.07 -32.21
N ARG A 467 8.88 -26.52 -31.56
CA ARG A 467 7.47 -26.27 -31.91
C ARG A 467 6.64 -26.29 -30.63
N ILE A 468 5.63 -25.43 -30.55
CA ILE A 468 4.66 -25.43 -29.45
C ILE A 468 3.25 -25.71 -29.99
N GLU A 469 2.57 -26.70 -29.42
CA GLU A 469 1.16 -26.92 -29.70
C GLU A 469 0.29 -26.60 -28.49
N PHE A 470 -0.79 -25.86 -28.70
CA PHE A 470 -1.75 -25.53 -27.66
C PHE A 470 -3.00 -26.39 -27.80
N TYR A 471 -3.29 -27.23 -26.81
CA TYR A 471 -4.45 -28.13 -26.82
C TYR A 471 -5.48 -27.62 -25.83
N GLY A 472 -6.74 -27.49 -26.26
CA GLY A 472 -7.85 -27.16 -25.38
C GLY A 472 -9.18 -27.61 -25.99
N LEU A 473 -10.10 -28.09 -25.17
CA LEU A 473 -11.44 -28.51 -25.62
C LEU A 473 -12.50 -27.50 -25.17
N GLY A 474 -13.49 -27.25 -26.03
CA GLY A 474 -14.58 -26.31 -25.74
C GLY A 474 -14.06 -24.94 -25.30
N ASN A 475 -14.48 -24.47 -24.12
CA ASN A 475 -14.04 -23.17 -23.58
C ASN A 475 -12.52 -23.05 -23.39
N SER A 476 -11.80 -24.17 -23.18
CA SER A 476 -10.34 -24.14 -23.05
C SER A 476 -9.63 -23.93 -24.40
N ASN A 477 -10.32 -24.20 -25.52
CA ASN A 477 -9.78 -23.92 -26.86
C ASN A 477 -9.59 -22.40 -27.09
N ILE A 478 -10.44 -21.56 -26.50
CA ILE A 478 -10.30 -20.09 -26.61
C ILE A 478 -8.96 -19.64 -26.01
N VAL A 479 -8.59 -20.21 -24.86
CA VAL A 479 -7.29 -19.94 -24.23
C VAL A 479 -6.14 -20.48 -25.07
N ALA A 480 -6.29 -21.68 -25.65
CA ALA A 480 -5.30 -22.26 -26.54
C ALA A 480 -5.06 -21.40 -27.80
N GLN A 481 -6.13 -20.86 -28.39
CA GLN A 481 -6.05 -19.96 -29.56
C GLN A 481 -5.42 -18.62 -29.21
N ASP A 482 -5.75 -18.03 -28.06
CA ASP A 482 -5.09 -16.82 -27.56
C ASP A 482 -3.59 -17.05 -27.33
N ALA A 483 -3.23 -18.19 -26.74
CA ALA A 483 -1.84 -18.57 -26.56
C ALA A 483 -1.10 -18.74 -27.88
N HIS A 484 -1.69 -19.41 -28.87
CA HIS A 484 -1.13 -19.46 -30.23
C HIS A 484 -0.92 -18.05 -30.80
N TYR A 485 -1.92 -17.17 -30.70
CA TYR A 485 -1.84 -15.77 -31.15
C TYR A 485 -0.73 -14.98 -30.47
N LYS A 486 -0.38 -15.27 -29.22
CA LYS A 486 0.71 -14.62 -28.49
C LYS A 486 2.07 -15.21 -28.86
N PHE A 487 2.19 -16.53 -28.85
CA PHE A 487 3.48 -17.22 -28.97
C PHE A 487 4.00 -17.32 -30.41
N PHE A 488 3.15 -17.26 -31.44
CA PHE A 488 3.64 -17.23 -32.83
C PHE A 488 4.54 -16.01 -33.09
N ARG A 489 4.30 -14.89 -32.38
CA ARG A 489 5.08 -13.64 -32.51
C ARG A 489 6.52 -13.78 -32.09
N PHE A 490 6.84 -14.78 -31.27
CA PHE A 490 8.21 -15.00 -30.86
C PHE A 490 9.04 -15.67 -31.96
N GLY A 491 8.45 -16.06 -33.10
CA GLY A 491 9.15 -16.81 -34.14
C GLY A 491 9.30 -18.29 -33.80
N ILE A 492 8.52 -18.80 -32.84
CA ILE A 492 8.39 -20.23 -32.56
C ILE A 492 7.24 -20.77 -33.40
N PRO A 493 7.43 -21.86 -34.17
CA PRO A 493 6.33 -22.53 -34.83
C PRO A 493 5.26 -22.94 -33.80
N THR A 494 4.08 -22.34 -33.89
CA THR A 494 2.99 -22.61 -32.96
C THR A 494 1.68 -22.91 -33.68
N ILE A 495 0.83 -23.72 -33.06
CA ILE A 495 -0.54 -24.00 -33.54
C ILE A 495 -1.44 -24.34 -32.36
N ALA A 496 -2.74 -24.04 -32.48
CA ALA A 496 -3.76 -24.46 -31.52
C ALA A 496 -4.72 -25.47 -32.16
N TYR A 497 -5.00 -26.57 -31.44
CA TYR A 497 -5.99 -27.56 -31.86
C TYR A 497 -7.14 -27.64 -30.85
N GLY A 498 -8.34 -27.38 -31.32
CA GLY A 498 -9.59 -27.46 -30.54
C GLY A 498 -10.33 -28.80 -30.63
N ASP A 499 -9.91 -29.65 -31.57
CA ASP A 499 -10.56 -30.91 -31.93
C ASP A 499 -9.70 -32.11 -31.53
N LEU A 500 -10.31 -33.11 -30.89
CA LEU A 500 -9.61 -34.29 -30.36
C LEU A 500 -8.98 -35.14 -31.47
N TYR A 501 -9.59 -35.23 -32.64
CA TYR A 501 -9.06 -36.01 -33.74
C TYR A 501 -7.80 -35.36 -34.30
N MET A 502 -7.81 -34.04 -34.48
CA MET A 502 -6.61 -33.26 -34.84
C MET A 502 -5.51 -33.33 -33.77
N GLN A 503 -5.87 -33.20 -32.49
CA GLN A 503 -4.91 -33.34 -31.39
C GLN A 503 -4.25 -34.73 -31.40
N ALA A 504 -5.03 -35.80 -31.62
CA ALA A 504 -4.51 -37.17 -31.69
C ALA A 504 -3.58 -37.39 -32.90
N ALA A 505 -3.97 -36.89 -34.07
CA ALA A 505 -3.17 -36.99 -35.29
C ALA A 505 -1.84 -36.23 -35.15
N SER A 506 -1.87 -35.02 -34.57
CA SER A 506 -0.67 -34.21 -34.36
C SER A 506 0.24 -34.81 -33.29
N ALA A 507 -0.32 -35.26 -32.16
CA ALA A 507 0.42 -35.88 -31.07
C ALA A 507 1.30 -37.06 -31.52
N ALA A 508 0.84 -37.85 -32.48
CA ALA A 508 1.60 -38.97 -33.05
C ALA A 508 2.81 -38.54 -33.89
N LEU A 509 2.89 -37.28 -34.31
CA LEU A 509 3.95 -36.72 -35.15
C LEU A 509 4.95 -35.86 -34.36
N LEU A 510 4.71 -35.63 -33.07
CA LEU A 510 5.61 -34.87 -32.22
C LEU A 510 6.83 -35.67 -31.84
N GLY A 511 7.90 -34.99 -31.44
CA GLY A 511 9.13 -35.63 -30.98
C GLY A 511 9.88 -34.82 -29.94
N LYS A 512 11.12 -35.24 -29.67
CA LYS A 512 12.01 -34.56 -28.74
C LYS A 512 12.22 -33.09 -29.12
N GLY A 513 11.98 -32.19 -28.16
CA GLY A 513 12.08 -30.75 -28.36
C GLY A 513 10.78 -30.07 -28.78
N ASP A 514 9.72 -30.83 -29.07
CA ASP A 514 8.38 -30.28 -29.26
C ASP A 514 7.63 -30.24 -27.91
N VAL A 515 6.80 -29.21 -27.74
CA VAL A 515 6.11 -28.94 -26.48
C VAL A 515 4.60 -28.86 -26.72
N ILE A 516 3.82 -29.52 -25.88
CA ILE A 516 2.37 -29.29 -25.79
C ILE A 516 2.08 -28.46 -24.55
N VAL A 517 1.28 -27.41 -24.71
CA VAL A 517 0.62 -26.71 -23.60
C VAL A 517 -0.86 -27.12 -23.60
N ALA A 518 -1.23 -27.98 -22.66
CA ALA A 518 -2.58 -28.51 -22.52
C ALA A 518 -3.39 -27.69 -21.51
N VAL A 519 -4.45 -27.02 -21.97
CA VAL A 519 -5.36 -26.24 -21.14
C VAL A 519 -6.62 -27.05 -20.87
N SER A 520 -6.88 -27.36 -19.60
CA SER A 520 -8.08 -28.08 -19.21
C SER A 520 -8.48 -27.76 -17.78
N LYS A 521 -9.64 -27.11 -17.59
CA LYS A 521 -10.17 -26.83 -16.26
C LYS A 521 -10.31 -28.11 -15.42
N SER A 522 -10.96 -29.14 -15.96
CA SER A 522 -11.28 -30.35 -15.21
C SER A 522 -10.07 -31.26 -15.00
N GLY A 523 -9.09 -31.20 -15.91
CA GLY A 523 -7.90 -32.07 -15.92
C GLY A 523 -8.22 -33.57 -16.00
N ARG A 524 -9.45 -33.93 -16.41
CA ARG A 524 -10.01 -35.29 -16.26
C ARG A 524 -10.56 -35.90 -17.55
N ALA A 525 -10.55 -35.17 -18.67
CA ALA A 525 -11.06 -35.67 -19.95
C ALA A 525 -10.24 -36.88 -20.43
N PRO A 526 -10.81 -38.11 -20.45
CA PRO A 526 -10.05 -39.33 -20.75
C PRO A 526 -9.39 -39.32 -22.13
N GLU A 527 -10.05 -38.74 -23.12
CA GLU A 527 -9.59 -38.65 -24.49
C GLU A 527 -8.37 -37.73 -24.61
N LEU A 528 -8.41 -36.56 -23.97
CA LEU A 528 -7.25 -35.65 -23.90
C LEU A 528 -6.06 -36.32 -23.21
N LEU A 529 -6.29 -37.02 -22.09
CA LEU A 529 -5.22 -37.71 -21.36
C LEU A 529 -4.54 -38.79 -22.21
N ARG A 530 -5.29 -39.52 -23.04
CA ARG A 530 -4.74 -40.51 -23.98
C ARG A 530 -3.89 -39.86 -25.07
N VAL A 531 -4.36 -38.74 -25.62
CA VAL A 531 -3.61 -37.99 -26.65
C VAL A 531 -2.27 -37.50 -26.09
N LEU A 532 -2.26 -36.92 -24.89
CA LEU A 532 -1.04 -36.44 -24.26
C LEU A 532 -0.09 -37.59 -23.92
N GLU A 533 -0.61 -38.75 -23.54
CA GLU A 533 0.20 -39.95 -23.29
C GLU A 533 0.91 -40.42 -24.56
N VAL A 534 0.24 -40.42 -25.71
CA VAL A 534 0.86 -40.72 -27.02
C VAL A 534 1.96 -39.71 -27.35
N ALA A 535 1.72 -38.41 -27.18
CA ALA A 535 2.73 -37.38 -27.43
C ALA A 535 3.98 -37.55 -26.54
N MET A 536 3.77 -37.85 -25.26
CA MET A 536 4.86 -38.11 -24.31
C MET A 536 5.66 -39.37 -24.69
N GLN A 537 5.00 -40.42 -25.18
CA GLN A 537 5.69 -41.63 -25.68
C GLN A 537 6.56 -41.34 -26.91
N GLN A 538 6.19 -40.35 -27.74
CA GLN A 538 7.04 -39.89 -28.85
C GLN A 538 8.17 -38.93 -28.41
N GLY A 539 8.20 -38.52 -27.14
CA GLY A 539 9.25 -37.69 -26.56
C GLY A 539 8.92 -36.19 -26.49
N ALA A 540 7.67 -35.80 -26.75
CA ALA A 540 7.22 -34.43 -26.55
C ALA A 540 7.12 -34.07 -25.06
N THR A 541 7.37 -32.81 -24.73
CA THR A 541 7.21 -32.30 -23.36
C THR A 541 5.80 -31.75 -23.17
N VAL A 542 5.16 -32.02 -22.03
CA VAL A 542 3.79 -31.55 -21.74
C VAL A 542 3.79 -30.57 -20.58
N ILE A 543 3.30 -29.36 -20.82
CA ILE A 543 2.97 -28.36 -19.80
C ILE A 543 1.45 -28.35 -19.66
N ALA A 544 0.94 -28.50 -18.43
CA ALA A 544 -0.49 -28.45 -18.16
C ALA A 544 -0.89 -27.16 -17.45
N ILE A 545 -1.98 -26.53 -17.91
CA ILE A 545 -2.70 -25.48 -17.18
C ILE A 545 -4.04 -26.07 -16.75
N THR A 546 -4.16 -26.38 -15.46
CA THR A 546 -5.28 -27.18 -14.93
C THR A 546 -5.45 -27.02 -13.41
N SER A 547 -6.47 -27.64 -12.83
CA SER A 547 -6.62 -27.70 -11.37
C SER A 547 -5.64 -28.70 -10.76
N SER A 548 -5.19 -28.45 -9.52
CA SER A 548 -4.32 -29.35 -8.78
C SER A 548 -4.98 -30.72 -8.55
N ASN A 549 -4.16 -31.72 -8.24
CA ASN A 549 -4.62 -33.08 -7.92
C ASN A 549 -5.44 -33.77 -9.03
N THR A 550 -5.40 -33.27 -10.27
CA THR A 550 -6.05 -33.88 -11.42
C THR A 550 -5.14 -34.91 -12.10
N PRO A 551 -5.71 -35.90 -12.83
CA PRO A 551 -4.92 -36.80 -13.67
C PRO A 551 -3.99 -36.07 -14.64
N LEU A 552 -4.43 -34.95 -15.22
CA LEU A 552 -3.61 -34.13 -16.10
C LEU A 552 -2.41 -33.52 -15.36
N ALA A 553 -2.64 -32.87 -14.21
CA ALA A 553 -1.55 -32.27 -13.42
C ALA A 553 -0.48 -33.29 -13.05
N LYS A 554 -0.88 -34.50 -12.66
CA LYS A 554 0.03 -35.58 -12.26
C LYS A 554 0.85 -36.18 -13.40
N ARG A 555 0.33 -36.12 -14.64
CA ARG A 555 0.98 -36.71 -15.82
C ARG A 555 1.86 -35.73 -16.58
N ALA A 556 1.60 -34.43 -16.45
CA ALA A 556 2.36 -33.40 -17.15
C ALA A 556 3.83 -33.33 -16.67
N THR A 557 4.72 -32.90 -17.55
CA THR A 557 6.12 -32.63 -17.20
C THR A 557 6.22 -31.42 -16.26
N VAL A 558 5.38 -30.42 -16.48
CA VAL A 558 5.20 -29.25 -15.60
C VAL A 558 3.71 -28.97 -15.49
N ALA A 559 3.21 -28.77 -14.27
CA ALA A 559 1.83 -28.38 -14.00
C ALA A 559 1.79 -26.96 -13.42
N LEU A 560 0.98 -26.11 -14.06
CA LEU A 560 0.62 -24.78 -13.62
C LEU A 560 -0.81 -24.86 -13.08
N GLU A 561 -0.91 -24.91 -11.76
CA GLU A 561 -2.15 -25.22 -11.05
C GLU A 561 -2.99 -23.96 -10.82
N THR A 562 -4.27 -24.00 -11.22
CA THR A 562 -5.20 -22.87 -11.12
C THR A 562 -6.44 -23.25 -10.31
N ASP A 563 -6.22 -23.54 -9.03
CA ASP A 563 -7.29 -23.94 -8.11
C ASP A 563 -8.24 -22.78 -7.81
N HIS A 564 -9.53 -23.02 -8.04
CA HIS A 564 -10.60 -22.09 -7.69
C HIS A 564 -11.94 -22.84 -7.59
N ILE A 565 -12.89 -22.27 -6.86
CA ILE A 565 -14.22 -22.88 -6.66
C ILE A 565 -15.17 -22.31 -7.72
N GLU A 566 -15.64 -23.15 -8.65
CA GLU A 566 -16.68 -22.73 -9.61
C GLU A 566 -17.89 -23.66 -9.50
N ILE A 567 -19.08 -23.10 -9.23
CA ILE A 567 -20.32 -23.88 -9.05
C ILE A 567 -20.74 -24.46 -10.41
N ARG A 568 -20.98 -25.77 -10.45
CA ARG A 568 -21.29 -26.52 -11.69
C ARG A 568 -22.61 -26.13 -12.37
N GLU A 569 -23.49 -25.40 -11.69
CA GLU A 569 -24.84 -25.06 -12.18
C GLU A 569 -24.85 -23.91 -13.19
N SER A 570 -23.86 -23.01 -13.18
CA SER A 570 -23.70 -22.02 -14.24
C SER A 570 -22.91 -22.65 -15.40
N GLN A 571 -23.57 -22.91 -16.54
CA GLN A 571 -22.95 -23.46 -17.75
C GLN A 571 -21.86 -22.55 -18.37
N LEU A 572 -21.57 -21.40 -17.77
CA LEU A 572 -20.53 -20.45 -18.19
C LEU A 572 -19.33 -20.56 -17.25
N SER A 573 -18.25 -21.18 -17.73
CA SER A 573 -16.96 -21.22 -17.01
C SER A 573 -16.22 -19.91 -17.24
N MET A 574 -16.51 -18.89 -16.44
CA MET A 574 -15.98 -17.54 -16.63
C MET A 574 -14.65 -17.36 -15.91
N ILE A 575 -14.52 -17.86 -14.68
CA ILE A 575 -13.36 -17.58 -13.82
C ILE A 575 -12.16 -18.41 -14.26
N SER A 576 -12.33 -19.72 -14.45
CA SER A 576 -11.24 -20.59 -14.91
C SER A 576 -10.58 -20.09 -16.19
N ARG A 577 -11.38 -19.54 -17.11
CA ARG A 577 -10.89 -19.04 -18.40
C ARG A 577 -10.02 -17.80 -18.19
N ILE A 578 -10.44 -16.87 -17.34
CA ILE A 578 -9.66 -15.67 -16.99
C ILE A 578 -8.34 -16.09 -16.34
N LEU A 579 -8.37 -17.01 -15.37
CA LEU A 579 -7.15 -17.48 -14.71
C LEU A 579 -6.18 -18.14 -15.70
N HIS A 580 -6.67 -18.99 -16.60
CA HIS A 580 -5.81 -19.61 -17.61
C HIS A 580 -5.23 -18.58 -18.60
N LEU A 581 -6.01 -17.55 -19.00
CA LEU A 581 -5.50 -16.45 -19.84
C LEU A 581 -4.39 -15.67 -19.14
N VAL A 582 -4.55 -15.38 -17.85
CA VAL A 582 -3.52 -14.74 -17.03
C VAL A 582 -2.24 -15.59 -16.98
N ILE A 583 -2.36 -16.91 -16.83
CA ILE A 583 -1.18 -17.80 -16.90
C ILE A 583 -0.51 -17.74 -18.28
N ILE A 584 -1.27 -17.73 -19.37
CA ILE A 584 -0.72 -17.56 -20.72
C ILE A 584 0.01 -16.23 -20.85
N ASP A 585 -0.51 -15.14 -20.28
CA ASP A 585 0.16 -13.84 -20.27
C ASP A 585 1.49 -13.87 -19.51
N ILE A 586 1.50 -14.47 -18.32
CA ILE A 586 2.72 -14.64 -17.53
C ILE A 586 3.79 -15.41 -18.32
N LEU A 587 3.40 -16.51 -18.97
CA LEU A 587 4.33 -17.30 -19.78
C LEU A 587 4.82 -16.52 -21.02
N ALA A 588 3.93 -15.78 -21.69
CA ALA A 588 4.28 -14.99 -22.88
C ALA A 588 5.27 -13.88 -22.54
N VAL A 589 5.02 -13.12 -21.47
CA VAL A 589 5.94 -12.08 -20.97
C VAL A 589 7.28 -12.71 -20.57
N GLY A 590 7.25 -13.84 -19.86
CA GLY A 590 8.47 -14.56 -19.47
C GLY A 590 9.33 -14.99 -20.65
N VAL A 591 8.72 -15.57 -21.70
CA VAL A 591 9.43 -15.95 -22.93
C VAL A 591 9.98 -14.73 -23.67
N ALA A 592 9.22 -13.63 -23.75
CA ALA A 592 9.68 -12.40 -24.39
C ALA A 592 10.94 -11.85 -23.69
N ILE A 593 10.95 -11.77 -22.35
CA ILE A 593 12.10 -11.31 -21.57
C ILE A 593 13.31 -12.23 -21.77
N ARG A 594 13.11 -13.56 -21.72
CA ARG A 594 14.19 -14.54 -21.95
C ARG A 594 14.82 -14.43 -23.34
N ARG A 595 14.05 -14.05 -24.35
CA ARG A 595 14.56 -13.84 -25.72
C ARG A 595 15.28 -12.52 -25.91
N ALA A 596 14.89 -11.48 -25.18
CA ALA A 596 15.57 -10.19 -25.18
C ALA A 596 16.90 -10.21 -24.40
N ALA A 597 17.10 -11.19 -23.51
CA ALA A 597 18.33 -11.31 -22.73
C ALA A 597 19.54 -11.66 -23.63
N PRO A 598 20.70 -10.98 -23.46
CA PRO A 598 21.89 -11.28 -24.24
C PRO A 598 22.38 -12.71 -23.97
N LYS A 599 22.70 -13.45 -25.04
CA LYS A 599 23.16 -14.85 -24.93
C LYS A 599 24.44 -14.95 -24.08
N PRO A 600 24.52 -15.91 -23.13
CA PRO A 600 25.72 -16.08 -22.31
C PRO A 600 26.95 -16.36 -23.19
N GLY A 601 27.99 -15.53 -23.08
CA GLY A 601 29.26 -15.68 -23.81
C GLY A 601 29.48 -14.73 -24.98
N ALA A 602 28.51 -13.88 -25.35
CA ALA A 602 28.75 -12.82 -26.30
C ALA A 602 29.49 -11.65 -25.63
N LYS A 603 30.67 -11.26 -26.15
CA LYS A 603 31.35 -10.03 -25.69
C LYS A 603 30.43 -8.85 -25.96
N ILE A 604 30.12 -8.08 -24.92
CA ILE A 604 29.21 -6.92 -24.95
C ILE A 604 29.55 -5.95 -26.10
N SER A 605 30.83 -5.84 -26.48
CA SER A 605 31.28 -5.00 -27.60
C SER A 605 30.86 -5.51 -28.99
N GLU A 606 30.76 -6.82 -29.21
CA GLU A 606 30.34 -7.40 -30.49
C GLU A 606 28.81 -7.39 -30.64
N THR A 607 28.08 -7.53 -29.54
CA THR A 607 26.61 -7.44 -29.51
C THR A 607 26.13 -6.02 -29.81
N VAL A 608 26.82 -4.99 -29.28
CA VAL A 608 26.50 -3.57 -29.55
C VAL A 608 26.91 -3.15 -30.97
N ALA A 609 28.00 -3.73 -31.52
CA ALA A 609 28.43 -3.46 -32.89
C ALA A 609 27.49 -4.09 -33.93
N LYS A 610 26.98 -5.32 -33.68
CA LYS A 610 25.96 -5.95 -34.53
C LYS A 610 24.59 -5.28 -34.40
N ALA A 611 24.19 -4.88 -33.19
CA ALA A 611 22.92 -4.16 -32.97
C ALA A 611 22.85 -2.77 -33.64
N ARG A 612 24.00 -2.17 -33.99
CA ARG A 612 24.05 -0.92 -34.78
C ARG A 612 24.05 -1.15 -36.30
N GLN A 613 24.23 -2.39 -36.76
CA GLN A 613 24.30 -2.75 -38.18
C GLN A 613 23.15 -3.65 -38.64
N SER A 614 22.46 -4.35 -37.74
CA SER A 614 21.17 -5.00 -38.03
C SER A 614 20.04 -4.05 -37.68
N SER A 615 19.28 -3.65 -38.68
CA SER A 615 18.00 -2.96 -38.56
C SER A 615 16.91 -3.88 -37.97
N ASP A 616 17.13 -4.42 -36.77
CA ASP A 616 16.16 -5.27 -36.07
C ASP A 616 15.58 -4.49 -34.88
N ASP A 617 14.56 -3.68 -35.20
CA ASP A 617 13.62 -3.03 -34.26
C ASP A 617 12.65 -4.04 -33.60
N ASP A 618 12.80 -5.34 -33.86
CA ASP A 618 11.76 -6.35 -33.59
C ASP A 618 11.42 -6.56 -32.11
N ALA A 619 12.38 -6.48 -31.19
CA ALA A 619 12.09 -6.71 -29.76
C ALA A 619 11.33 -5.54 -29.12
N ALA A 620 11.67 -4.30 -29.50
CA ALA A 620 11.00 -3.10 -29.04
C ALA A 620 9.62 -2.96 -29.71
N ALA A 621 9.51 -3.27 -31.01
CA ALA A 621 8.25 -3.28 -31.74
C ALA A 621 7.28 -4.36 -31.24
N VAL A 622 7.78 -5.54 -30.85
CA VAL A 622 6.95 -6.60 -30.25
C VAL A 622 6.43 -6.20 -28.87
N LEU A 623 7.25 -5.56 -28.03
CA LEU A 623 6.81 -5.04 -26.74
C LEU A 623 5.80 -3.89 -26.91
N ASP A 624 6.06 -2.95 -27.82
CA ASP A 624 5.20 -1.81 -28.08
C ASP A 624 3.83 -2.22 -28.66
N TRP A 625 3.82 -3.20 -29.57
CA TRP A 625 2.59 -3.77 -30.13
C TRP A 625 1.79 -4.59 -29.11
N LEU A 626 2.45 -5.32 -28.20
CA LEU A 626 1.79 -6.03 -27.09
C LEU A 626 1.08 -5.07 -26.12
N SER A 627 1.59 -3.85 -25.94
CA SER A 627 0.96 -2.82 -25.12
C SER A 627 -0.23 -2.11 -25.77
N HIS A 628 -0.30 -2.04 -27.11
CA HIS A 628 -1.29 -1.18 -27.81
C HIS A 628 -2.30 -1.95 -28.68
N GLY A 629 -2.09 -3.25 -28.94
CA GLY A 629 -2.89 -4.01 -29.91
C GLY A 629 -2.85 -3.38 -31.31
N ALA A 630 -3.70 -3.85 -32.23
CA ALA A 630 -3.73 -3.40 -33.64
C ALA A 630 -4.03 -1.90 -33.86
N SER A 631 -4.09 -1.08 -32.82
CA SER A 631 -4.24 0.38 -32.90
C SER A 631 -2.96 1.10 -33.34
N GLY A 632 -1.80 0.44 -33.28
CA GLY A 632 -0.50 1.00 -33.69
C GLY A 632 -0.18 0.97 -35.19
N MET A 633 -0.98 0.27 -36.03
CA MET A 633 -0.72 0.18 -37.49
C MET A 633 -1.33 1.33 -38.32
N ALA A 634 -1.69 2.44 -37.69
CA ALA A 634 -2.18 3.64 -38.36
C ALA A 634 -1.20 4.81 -38.25
N ARG A 635 0.08 4.57 -38.56
CA ARG A 635 1.06 5.60 -38.95
C ARG A 635 2.06 4.98 -39.92
N ASP A 636 1.65 4.89 -41.18
CA ASP A 636 2.25 5.57 -42.33
C ASP A 636 1.61 5.09 -43.64
#